data_AF-A0A6A4KCP7-F1
#
_entry.id   AF-A0A6A4KCP7-F1
#
_cell.length_a   1.000
_cell.length_b   1.000
_cell.length_c   1.000
_cell.angle_alpha   90.00
_cell.angle_beta   90.00
_cell.angle_gamma   90.00
#
_symmetry.space_group_name_H-M   'P 1'
#
loop_
_entity.id
_entity.type
_entity.pdbx_description
1 polymer ?
#
loop_
_entity_poly.entity_id
_entity_poly.type
_entity_poly.pdbx_seq_one_letter_code
_entity_poly.pdbx_strand_id
1 'polypeptide(L)'
;MAKTIGAPDDSSLTPFEALAGLFWVCVSKIKGEGKGTLTNMSVSVDMRETLDLDKGFFGNCMAYHEVPAWECLGDQNGLSEAT
;
A
#
# COMPACT_ATOMS: atom_id res chain seq x y z
N MET A 1 11.12 -6.00 37.07
CA MET A 1 10.31 -4.92 36.45
C MET A 1 9.59 -5.52 35.25
N ALA A 2 8.27 -5.36 35.15
CA ALA A 2 7.45 -6.00 34.12
C ALA A 2 7.65 -5.30 32.76
N LYS A 3 7.83 -6.10 31.69
CA LYS A 3 7.92 -5.64 30.30
C LYS A 3 6.51 -5.34 29.78
N THR A 4 6.26 -4.09 29.40
CA THR A 4 5.00 -3.65 28.78
C THR A 4 4.82 -4.34 27.43
N ILE A 5 3.75 -5.12 27.28
CA ILE A 5 3.27 -5.70 26.03
C ILE A 5 2.47 -4.58 25.35
N GLY A 6 3.00 -3.94 24.31
CA GLY A 6 2.27 -2.82 23.71
C GLY A 6 2.96 -2.03 22.60
N ALA A 7 3.91 -2.62 21.87
CA ALA A 7 4.35 -2.10 20.59
C ALA A 7 4.49 -3.30 19.64
N PRO A 8 3.77 -3.36 18.51
CA PRO A 8 4.11 -4.31 17.46
C PRO A 8 5.49 -3.91 16.92
N ASP A 9 6.48 -4.71 17.29
CA ASP A 9 7.85 -4.65 16.79
C ASP A 9 7.86 -4.86 15.26
N ASP A 10 8.58 -4.00 14.54
CA ASP A 10 9.10 -4.20 13.18
C ASP A 10 8.20 -4.95 12.18
N SER A 11 7.14 -4.29 11.70
CA SER A 11 6.36 -4.78 10.56
C SER A 11 7.20 -4.67 9.28
N SER A 12 8.02 -5.69 9.02
CA SER A 12 8.74 -5.84 7.76
C SER A 12 7.75 -5.84 6.61
N LEU A 13 7.90 -4.91 5.66
CA LEU A 13 7.08 -4.89 4.44
C LEU A 13 7.16 -6.23 3.73
N THR A 14 6.00 -6.74 3.31
CA THR A 14 5.96 -7.90 2.43
C THR A 14 6.60 -7.53 1.08
N PRO A 15 7.19 -8.51 0.35
CA PRO A 15 7.70 -8.26 -1.00
C PRO A 15 6.65 -7.67 -1.94
N PHE A 16 5.38 -8.03 -1.75
CA PHE A 16 4.27 -7.48 -2.51
C PHE A 16 4.08 -5.98 -2.25
N GLU A 17 4.02 -5.56 -0.99
CA GLU A 17 3.88 -4.15 -0.62
C GLU A 17 5.05 -3.31 -1.12
N ALA A 18 6.28 -3.82 -1.00
CA ALA A 18 7.49 -3.15 -1.48
C ALA A 18 7.45 -2.95 -3.01
N LEU A 19 7.06 -3.99 -3.77
CA LEU A 19 6.95 -3.92 -5.23
C LEU A 19 5.79 -3.03 -5.67
N ALA A 20 4.63 -3.13 -5.01
CA ALA A 20 3.48 -2.28 -5.29
C ALA A 20 3.85 -0.81 -5.13
N GLY A 21 4.48 -0.43 -4.01
CA GLY A 21 4.95 0.93 -3.78
C GLY A 21 5.98 1.40 -4.82
N LEU A 22 6.94 0.55 -5.20
CA LEU A 22 7.92 0.88 -6.24
C LEU A 22 7.24 1.14 -7.60
N PHE A 23 6.32 0.27 -8.01
CA PHE A 23 5.56 0.47 -9.24
C PHE A 23 4.70 1.72 -9.18
N TRP A 24 4.10 2.01 -8.01
CA TRP A 24 3.32 3.21 -7.81
C TRP A 24 4.11 4.48 -8.12
N VAL A 25 5.31 4.58 -7.54
CA VAL A 25 6.18 5.74 -7.68
C VAL A 25 6.66 5.86 -9.12
N CYS A 26 7.10 4.76 -9.73
CA CYS A 26 7.58 4.74 -11.12
C CYS A 26 6.47 5.16 -12.10
N VAL A 27 5.26 4.61 -11.96
CA VAL A 27 4.12 4.93 -12.81
C VAL A 27 3.66 6.36 -12.60
N SER A 28 3.62 6.84 -11.35
CA SER A 28 3.25 8.23 -11.03
C SER A 28 4.24 9.23 -11.61
N LYS A 29 5.55 8.93 -11.57
CA LYS A 29 6.59 9.77 -12.20
C LYS A 29 6.41 9.92 -13.72
N ILE A 30 5.96 8.87 -14.40
CA ILE A 30 5.77 8.87 -15.85
C ILE A 30 4.44 9.52 -16.25
N LYS A 31 3.37 9.25 -15.48
CA LYS A 31 2.03 9.80 -15.76
C LYS A 31 1.82 11.22 -15.23
N GLY A 32 2.71 11.71 -14.35
CA GLY A 32 2.47 12.85 -13.47
C GLY A 32 2.24 14.20 -14.16
N GLU A 33 1.09 14.79 -13.86
CA GLU A 33 0.61 16.14 -14.22
C GLU A 33 1.36 17.29 -13.52
N GLY A 34 2.55 17.05 -12.96
CA GLY A 34 3.34 18.05 -12.24
C GLY A 34 4.36 17.44 -11.29
N LYS A 35 5.33 18.25 -10.86
CA LYS A 35 6.41 17.83 -9.97
C LYS A 35 5.85 17.29 -8.64
N GLY A 36 6.05 15.99 -8.38
CA GLY A 36 5.88 15.40 -7.05
C GLY A 36 4.49 14.85 -6.71
N THR A 37 3.56 14.75 -7.67
CA THR A 37 2.22 14.20 -7.41
C THR A 37 2.17 12.69 -7.65
N LEU A 38 1.76 11.93 -6.64
CA LEU A 38 1.35 10.54 -6.80
C LEU A 38 -0.02 10.49 -7.50
N THR A 39 -0.28 9.46 -8.30
CA THR A 39 -1.64 9.17 -8.78
C THR A 39 -2.37 8.32 -7.73
N ASN A 40 -3.70 8.26 -7.71
CA ASN A 40 -4.38 7.27 -6.88
C ASN A 40 -3.93 5.85 -7.26
N MET A 41 -3.82 4.97 -6.27
CA MET A 41 -3.56 3.56 -6.44
C MET A 41 -4.75 2.77 -5.91
N SER A 42 -5.03 1.62 -6.52
CA SER A 42 -5.94 0.62 -5.95
C SER A 42 -5.28 -0.74 -5.98
N VAL A 43 -5.32 -1.47 -4.88
CA VAL A 43 -4.80 -2.83 -4.77
C VAL A 43 -5.96 -3.79 -4.61
N SER A 44 -5.97 -4.89 -5.37
CA SER A 44 -6.96 -5.96 -5.20
C SER A 44 -6.47 -7.00 -4.21
N VAL A 45 -7.31 -7.37 -3.25
CA VAL A 45 -7.01 -8.31 -2.17
C VAL A 45 -7.98 -9.50 -2.23
N ASP A 46 -7.46 -10.71 -2.06
CA ASP A 46 -8.27 -11.93 -1.93
C ASP A 46 -8.89 -11.99 -0.54
N MET A 47 -10.22 -11.93 -0.45
CA MET A 47 -10.95 -11.93 0.81
C MET A 47 -11.41 -13.31 1.25
N ARG A 48 -11.02 -14.40 0.55
CA ARG A 48 -11.46 -15.77 0.90
C ARG A 48 -11.14 -16.12 2.35
N GLU A 49 -9.94 -15.81 2.82
CA GLU A 49 -9.54 -16.07 4.21
C GLU A 49 -10.37 -15.24 5.20
N THR A 50 -10.57 -13.95 4.91
CA THR A 50 -11.35 -13.04 5.78
C THR A 50 -12.83 -13.41 5.86
N LEU A 51 -13.39 -13.97 4.79
CA LEU A 51 -14.80 -14.37 4.68
C LEU A 51 -15.01 -15.87 4.99
N ASP A 52 -13.97 -16.59 5.42
CA ASP A 52 -14.00 -18.03 5.69
C ASP A 52 -14.58 -18.86 4.51
N LEU A 53 -14.17 -18.50 3.30
CA LEU A 53 -14.54 -19.22 2.08
C LEU A 53 -13.51 -20.31 1.76
N ASP A 54 -14.02 -21.42 1.25
CA ASP A 54 -13.18 -22.50 0.73
C ASP A 54 -12.24 -21.99 -0.38
N LYS A 55 -11.03 -22.56 -0.44
CA LYS A 55 -10.04 -22.21 -1.46
C LYS A 55 -10.51 -22.56 -2.88
N GLY A 56 -11.39 -23.56 -3.01
CA GLY A 56 -12.06 -23.94 -4.24
C GLY A 56 -13.31 -23.12 -4.57
N PHE A 57 -13.63 -22.07 -3.80
CA PHE A 57 -14.73 -21.16 -4.11
C PHE A 57 -14.58 -20.58 -5.53
N PHE A 58 -15.56 -20.89 -6.38
CA PHE A 58 -15.54 -20.58 -7.81
C PHE A 58 -15.90 -19.12 -8.12
N GLY A 59 -16.58 -18.42 -7.20
CA GLY A 59 -16.97 -17.03 -7.40
C GLY A 59 -15.82 -16.03 -7.24
N ASN A 60 -16.05 -14.78 -7.64
CA ASN A 60 -15.13 -13.69 -7.36
C ASN A 60 -15.18 -13.33 -5.87
N CYS A 61 -14.01 -13.22 -5.24
CA CYS A 61 -13.85 -12.81 -3.84
C CYS A 61 -12.79 -11.71 -3.68
N MET A 62 -12.52 -10.96 -4.75
CA MET A 62 -11.57 -9.85 -4.71
C MET A 62 -12.27 -8.58 -4.21
N ALA A 63 -11.69 -7.92 -3.22
CA ALA A 63 -12.02 -6.53 -2.88
C ALA A 63 -10.89 -5.62 -3.35
N TYR A 64 -11.18 -4.33 -3.58
CA TYR A 64 -10.13 -3.35 -3.80
C TYR A 64 -9.96 -2.45 -2.59
N HIS A 65 -8.72 -2.10 -2.30
CA HIS A 65 -8.34 -1.08 -1.35
C HIS A 65 -7.81 0.11 -2.14
N GLU A 66 -8.51 1.24 -2.09
CA GLU A 66 -8.04 2.48 -2.69
C GLU A 66 -7.07 3.18 -1.73
N VAL A 67 -5.91 3.55 -2.26
CA VAL A 67 -4.88 4.34 -1.61
C VAL A 67 -4.85 5.69 -2.32
N PRO A 68 -5.54 6.70 -1.77
CA PRO A 68 -5.61 7.99 -2.44
C PRO A 68 -4.28 8.73 -2.30
N ALA A 69 -3.86 9.41 -3.37
CA ALA A 69 -2.55 10.04 -3.46
C ALA A 69 -2.26 11.07 -2.34
N TRP A 70 -3.31 11.74 -1.86
CA TRP A 70 -3.21 12.78 -0.84
C TRP A 70 -2.89 12.23 0.55
N GLU A 71 -3.18 10.97 0.84
CA GLU A 71 -2.86 10.35 2.14
C GLU A 71 -1.35 10.07 2.29
N CYS A 72 -0.63 9.92 1.18
CA CYS A 72 0.81 9.63 1.19
C CYS A 72 1.70 10.86 0.95
N LEU A 73 1.12 11.96 0.44
CA LEU A 73 1.76 13.27 0.40
C LEU A 73 1.56 13.95 1.75
N GLY A 74 2.31 13.51 2.77
CA GLY A 74 2.48 14.31 3.98
C GLY A 74 2.87 15.75 3.62
N ASP A 75 2.49 16.71 4.47
CA ASP A 75 2.76 18.14 4.30
C ASP A 75 4.16 18.39 3.73
N GLN A 76 4.27 19.25 2.72
CA GLN A 76 5.23 19.26 1.59
C GLN A 76 6.76 19.37 1.89
N ASN A 77 7.28 18.75 2.95
CA ASN A 77 8.67 18.92 3.40
C ASN A 77 9.56 17.65 3.35
N GLY A 78 9.10 16.54 2.77
CA GLY A 78 9.84 15.25 2.86
C GLY A 78 10.46 14.68 1.58
N LEU A 79 10.08 15.14 0.39
CA LEU A 79 10.42 14.47 -0.88
C LEU A 79 11.61 15.10 -1.64
N SER A 80 12.37 15.98 -1.00
CA SER A 80 13.46 16.73 -1.65
C SER A 80 14.79 15.99 -1.82
N GLU A 81 15.00 14.78 -1.28
CA GLU A 81 16.29 14.09 -1.44
C GLU A 81 16.12 12.61 -1.81
N ALA A 82 15.98 12.38 -3.11
CA ALA A 82 16.44 11.17 -3.78
C ALA A 82 16.81 11.53 -5.22
N THR A 83 17.93 12.25 -5.38
CA THR A 83 18.66 12.41 -6.64
C THR A 83 20.04 11.79 -6.48
#